data_AF-A0A183EHR2-F1
#
_entry.id   AF-A0A183EHR2-F1
#
_cell.length_a   1.000
_cell.length_b   1.000
_cell.length_c   1.000
_cell.angle_alpha   90.00
_cell.angle_beta   90.00
_cell.angle_gamma   90.00
#
_symmetry.space_group_name_H-M   'P 1'
#
loop_
_entity.id
_entity.type
_entity.pdbx_description
1 polymer ?
#
loop_
_entity_poly.entity_id
_entity_poly.type
_entity_poly.pdbx_seq_one_letter_code
_entity_poly.pdbx_strand_id
1 'polypeptide(L)' 'MVEQCPKTCNFCDEAQRKIRQGCVDKTGPNGRSNCQQVRYLCNDTLYYRLMTEQCPKTCNRC' A
#
# COMPACT_ATOMS: atom_id res chain seq x y z
N MET A 1 29.41 -7.79 5.38
CA MET A 1 29.08 -9.06 6.07
C MET A 1 27.82 -8.82 6.88
N VAL A 2 26.89 -9.77 6.83
CA VAL A 2 25.48 -9.66 7.22
C VAL A 2 25.32 -9.74 8.74
N GLU A 3 25.11 -8.61 9.43
CA GLU A 3 25.21 -8.60 10.90
C GLU A 3 24.03 -7.98 11.66
N GLN A 4 22.80 -8.03 11.15
CA GLN A 4 21.61 -7.78 11.98
C GLN A 4 20.32 -8.34 11.33
N CYS A 5 20.01 -9.62 11.57
CA CYS A 5 18.63 -10.05 11.89
C CYS A 5 18.79 -11.45 12.52
N PRO A 6 19.16 -11.55 13.82
CA PRO A 6 19.12 -12.83 14.52
C PRO A 6 17.67 -13.33 14.53
N LYS A 7 17.51 -14.61 14.21
CA LYS A 7 16.25 -15.32 13.99
C LYS A 7 15.42 -15.43 15.28
N THR A 8 14.76 -14.34 15.69
CA THR A 8 13.71 -14.36 16.71
C THR A 8 12.57 -13.47 16.22
N CYS A 9 11.82 -14.03 15.27
CA CYS A 9 10.53 -13.64 14.69
C CYS A 9 9.94 -12.25 15.01
N ASN A 10 9.61 -11.53 13.93
CA ASN A 10 8.68 -10.38 13.77
C ASN A 10 9.18 -8.92 13.79
N PHE A 11 10.45 -8.62 13.46
CA PHE A 11 10.88 -7.21 13.28
C PHE A 11 11.73 -6.91 12.04
N CYS A 12 11.50 -7.64 10.95
CA CYS A 12 12.12 -7.34 9.64
C CYS A 12 11.06 -6.74 8.64
N ASP A 13 9.98 -6.03 9.08
CA ASP A 13 8.95 -5.40 8.20
C ASP A 13 8.72 -3.88 8.40
N GLU A 14 9.63 -3.11 9.02
CA GLU A 14 9.44 -1.64 9.12
C GLU A 14 10.39 -0.82 8.25
N ALA A 15 11.63 -1.25 8.09
CA ALA A 15 12.58 -0.58 7.19
C ALA A 15 12.36 -0.91 5.71
N GLN A 16 11.91 -2.13 5.36
CA GLN A 16 11.52 -2.47 3.99
C GLN A 16 10.16 -1.89 3.59
N ARG A 17 9.27 -1.66 4.55
CA ARG A 17 7.95 -1.07 4.29
C ARG A 17 8.14 0.34 3.74
N LYS A 18 9.11 1.13 4.20
CA LYS A 18 9.29 2.52 3.74
C LYS A 18 9.72 2.70 2.28
N ILE A 19 10.42 1.72 1.69
CA ILE A 19 10.83 1.73 0.27
C ILE A 19 9.72 1.19 -0.66
N ARG A 20 8.84 0.30 -0.15
CA ARG A 20 7.59 -0.13 -0.82
C ARG A 20 6.38 0.79 -0.53
N GLN A 21 6.47 1.66 0.48
CA GLN A 21 5.39 2.51 1.00
C GLN A 21 5.06 3.71 0.11
N GLY A 22 5.86 4.01 -0.92
CA GLY A 22 5.42 4.97 -1.94
C GLY A 22 4.17 4.49 -2.67
N CYS A 23 3.90 3.18 -2.64
CA CYS A 23 2.83 2.52 -3.37
C CYS A 23 2.04 1.52 -2.52
N VAL A 24 1.41 1.99 -1.46
CA VAL A 24 0.52 1.14 -0.65
C VAL A 24 -0.89 1.70 -0.67
N ASP A 25 -1.85 0.79 -0.79
CA ASP A 25 -3.26 1.13 -0.63
C ASP A 25 -3.49 1.56 0.83
N LYS A 26 -4.11 2.72 1.01
CA LYS A 26 -4.52 3.23 2.30
C LYS A 26 -5.68 2.41 2.83
N THR A 27 -5.60 2.09 4.11
CA THR A 27 -6.59 1.29 4.83
C THR A 27 -7.43 2.20 5.70
N GLY A 28 -8.76 2.00 5.70
CA GLY A 28 -9.66 2.76 6.57
C GLY A 28 -9.51 2.40 8.05
N PRO A 29 -10.24 3.09 8.95
CA PRO A 29 -10.23 2.80 10.40
C PRO A 29 -10.66 1.36 10.74
N ASN A 30 -11.36 0.68 9.83
CA ASN A 30 -11.76 -0.72 9.96
C ASN A 30 -10.64 -1.71 9.60
N GLY A 31 -9.43 -1.24 9.31
CA GLY A 31 -8.30 -2.09 8.92
C GLY A 31 -8.48 -2.82 7.58
N ARG A 32 -9.50 -2.45 6.79
CA ARG A 32 -9.73 -2.96 5.43
C ARG A 32 -9.61 -1.86 4.38
N SER A 33 -8.97 -2.18 3.26
CA SER A 33 -8.86 -1.34 2.08
C SER A 33 -9.87 -1.84 1.04
N ASN A 34 -10.91 -1.04 0.77
CA ASN A 34 -11.92 -1.37 -0.23
C ASN A 34 -11.40 -1.24 -1.68
N CYS A 35 -10.13 -0.88 -1.88
CA CYS A 35 -9.49 -0.64 -3.17
C CYS A 35 -9.76 -1.74 -4.20
N GLN A 36 -9.74 -3.02 -3.80
CA GLN A 36 -10.05 -4.16 -4.68
C GLN A 36 -11.47 -4.08 -5.25
N GLN A 37 -12.45 -3.67 -4.43
CA GLN A 37 -13.86 -3.56 -4.85
C GLN A 37 -14.08 -2.33 -5.74
N VAL A 38 -13.30 -1.28 -5.54
CA VAL A 38 -13.42 -0.02 -6.29
C VAL A 38 -12.37 0.13 -7.40
N ARG A 39 -11.68 -0.94 -7.78
CA ARG A 39 -10.66 -0.93 -8.84
C ARG A 39 -11.19 -0.41 -10.18
N TYR A 40 -12.48 -0.58 -10.45
CA TYR A 40 -13.11 -0.03 -11.65
C TYR A 40 -13.11 1.51 -11.66
N LEU A 41 -13.14 2.15 -10.48
CA LEU A 41 -13.07 3.61 -10.32
C LEU A 41 -11.71 4.20 -10.71
N CYS A 42 -10.67 3.38 -10.87
CA CYS A 42 -9.36 3.87 -11.33
C CYS A 42 -9.43 4.51 -12.74
N ASN A 43 -10.39 4.06 -13.58
CA ASN A 43 -10.63 4.60 -14.92
C ASN A 43 -11.63 5.77 -14.93
N ASP A 44 -12.24 6.04 -13.78
CA ASP A 44 -13.28 7.06 -13.65
C ASP A 44 -12.63 8.41 -13.34
N THR A 45 -12.90 9.42 -14.17
CA THR A 45 -12.20 10.72 -14.08
C THR A 45 -12.49 11.45 -12.77
N LEU A 46 -13.69 11.28 -12.22
CA LEU A 46 -14.10 11.85 -10.93
C LEU A 46 -13.30 11.26 -9.77
N TYR A 47 -13.05 9.95 -9.81
CA TYR A 47 -12.36 9.22 -8.74
C TYR A 47 -10.86 9.07 -8.99
N TYR A 48 -10.36 9.52 -10.13
CA TYR A 48 -8.96 9.43 -10.55
C TYR A 48 -8.00 9.96 -9.49
N ARG A 49 -8.25 11.17 -8.94
CA ARG A 49 -7.44 11.75 -7.86
C ARG A 49 -7.54 10.94 -6.57
N LEU A 50 -8.77 10.68 -6.11
CA LEU A 50 -9.02 9.95 -4.87
C LEU A 50 -8.38 8.56 -4.88
N MET A 51 -8.51 7.84 -5.99
CA MET A 51 -7.90 6.53 -6.20
C MET A 51 -6.37 6.59 -6.24
N THR A 52 -5.77 7.67 -6.75
CA THR A 52 -4.31 7.87 -6.67
C THR A 52 -3.86 8.09 -5.23
N GLU A 53 -4.62 8.86 -4.46
CA GLU A 53 -4.24 9.20 -3.09
C GLU A 53 -4.53 8.05 -2.11
N GLN A 54 -5.60 7.30 -2.34
CA GLN A 54 -6.06 6.25 -1.44
C GLN A 54 -5.63 4.85 -1.88
N CYS A 55 -5.55 4.58 -3.19
CA CYS A 55 -5.29 3.24 -3.72
C CYS A 55 -4.28 3.24 -4.88
N PRO A 56 -3.09 3.88 -4.72
CA PRO A 56 -2.13 4.00 -5.81
C PRO A 56 -1.64 2.62 -6.27
N LYS A 57 -1.57 1.64 -5.37
CA LYS A 57 -1.13 0.27 -5.69
C LYS A 57 -2.17 -0.49 -6.48
N THR A 58 -3.43 -0.45 -6.06
CA THR A 58 -4.50 -1.17 -6.76
C THR A 58 -4.72 -0.65 -8.18
N CYS A 59 -4.47 0.65 -8.40
CA CYS A 59 -4.57 1.23 -9.73
C CYS A 59 -3.25 1.18 -10.53
N ASN A 60 -2.15 0.63 -9.99
CA ASN A 60 -0.80 0.67 -10.58
C ASN A 60 -0.34 2.09 -10.94
N ARG A 61 -0.44 3.01 -10.00
CA ARG A 61 -0.15 4.45 -10.16
C ARG A 61 1.04 4.90 -9.33
N CYS A 62 1.96 3.95 -9.15
CA CYS A 62 3.33 4.16 -8.74
C CYS A 62 4.19 3.68 -9.91
#